data_AF-X0ZUP4-F1
#
_entry.id   AF-X0ZUP4-F1
#
_cell.length_a   1.000
_cell.length_b   1.000
_cell.length_c   1.000
_cell.angle_alpha   90.00
_cell.angle_beta   90.00
_cell.angle_gamma   90.00
#
_symmetry.space_group_name_H-M   'P 1'
#
loop_
_entity.id
_entity.type
_entity.pdbx_description
1 polymer ?
#
loop_
_entity_poly.entity_id
_entity_poly.type
_entity_poly.pdbx_seq_one_letter_code
_entity_poly.pdbx_strand_id
1 'polypeptide(L)'
;NIETRIARIFNTYGIRMRKDDGRVIPTFVNQALKGEDITVFGDGNQTRSFCHVSDMIEGIYKLMMSDYILPINLGDPDEMTILELQHLLFE
;
A
#
# COMPACT_ATOMS: atom_id res chain seq x y z
N ASN A 1 22.38 24.06 11.26
CA ASN A 1 21.00 23.53 11.32
C ASN A 1 20.87 22.48 10.23
N ILE A 2 20.19 21.36 10.46
CA ILE A 2 20.03 20.28 9.46
C ILE A 2 18.63 20.39 8.86
N GLU A 3 18.55 20.41 7.54
CA GLU A 3 17.25 20.33 6.86
C GLU A 3 16.66 18.93 6.94
N THR A 4 15.38 18.84 7.29
CA THR A 4 14.66 17.58 7.42
C THR A 4 13.33 17.65 6.68
N ARG A 5 12.78 16.47 6.38
CA ARG A 5 11.46 16.28 5.77
C ARG A 5 10.76 15.12 6.48
N ILE A 6 9.44 15.19 6.65
CA ILE A 6 8.65 14.16 7.35
C ILE A 6 7.56 13.64 6.40
N ALA A 7 7.75 12.42 5.90
CA ALA A 7 6.74 11.69 5.12
C ALA A 7 5.95 10.73 6.01
N ARG A 8 4.62 10.79 5.95
CA ARG A 8 3.70 9.82 6.56
C ARG A 8 3.20 8.88 5.47
N ILE A 9 3.89 7.75 5.34
CA ILE A 9 3.67 6.76 4.27
C ILE A 9 2.43 5.91 4.60
N PHE A 10 1.46 5.90 3.69
CA PHE A 10 0.29 5.02 3.74
C PHE A 10 0.61 3.65 3.10
N ASN A 11 -0.38 2.74 3.08
CA ASN A 11 -0.20 1.39 2.56
C ASN A 11 0.37 1.44 1.14
N THR A 12 1.59 0.93 1.01
CA THR A 12 2.32 0.89 -0.26
C THR A 12 2.49 -0.55 -0.69
N TYR A 13 2.22 -0.83 -1.97
CA TYR A 13 2.38 -2.15 -2.57
C TYR A 13 3.29 -2.12 -3.80
N GLY A 14 3.84 -3.28 -4.18
CA GLY A 14 4.61 -3.40 -5.42
C GLY A 14 5.61 -4.55 -5.40
N ILE A 15 6.48 -4.57 -6.41
CA ILE A 15 7.53 -5.56 -6.53
C ILE A 15 8.45 -5.56 -5.30
N ARG A 16 8.99 -6.73 -4.93
CA ARG A 16 9.91 -6.93 -3.80
C ARG A 16 9.30 -6.77 -2.40
N MET A 17 7.97 -6.65 -2.28
CA MET A 17 7.31 -6.85 -0.99
C MET A 17 7.69 -8.22 -0.41
N ARG A 18 7.87 -8.27 0.92
CA ARG A 18 8.12 -9.53 1.61
C ARG A 18 6.86 -10.37 1.54
N LYS A 19 7.02 -11.67 1.25
CA LYS A 19 5.89 -12.60 1.11
C LYS A 19 5.14 -12.84 2.43
N ASP A 20 5.82 -12.61 3.54
CA ASP A 20 5.42 -12.94 4.91
C ASP A 20 5.22 -11.69 5.79
N ASP A 21 4.94 -10.51 5.21
CA ASP A 21 4.74 -9.29 6.00
C ASP A 21 3.35 -9.13 6.62
N GLY A 22 2.42 -10.05 6.35
CA GLY A 22 1.07 -10.07 6.92
C GLY A 22 0.11 -9.02 6.36
N ARG A 23 0.51 -8.23 5.34
CA ARG A 23 -0.39 -7.31 4.64
C ARG A 23 -1.27 -8.07 3.65
N VAL A 24 -2.40 -7.46 3.30
CA VAL A 24 -3.45 -8.11 2.51
C VAL A 24 -2.98 -8.53 1.11
N ILE A 25 -2.33 -7.63 0.35
CA ILE A 25 -1.84 -7.93 -1.01
C ILE A 25 -0.83 -9.09 -1.02
N PRO A 26 0.29 -9.07 -0.25
CA PRO A 26 1.23 -10.19 -0.27
C PRO A 26 0.61 -11.48 0.27
N THR A 27 -0.34 -11.40 1.20
CA THR A 27 -1.08 -12.58 1.70
C THR A 27 -1.91 -13.22 0.59
N PHE A 28 -2.76 -12.42 -0.08
CA PHE A 28 -3.60 -12.88 -1.19
C PHE A 28 -2.76 -13.47 -2.33
N VAL A 29 -1.72 -12.76 -2.76
CA VAL A 29 -0.82 -13.23 -3.83
C VAL A 29 -0.12 -14.53 -3.42
N ASN A 30 0.32 -14.66 -2.17
CA ASN A 30 0.99 -15.87 -1.70
C ASN A 30 0.03 -17.07 -1.59
N GLN A 31 -1.21 -16.85 -1.15
CA GLN A 31 -2.26 -17.89 -1.13
C GLN A 31 -2.56 -18.38 -2.55
N ALA A 32 -2.79 -17.45 -3.49
CA ALA A 32 -3.04 -17.76 -4.88
C ALA A 32 -1.89 -18.55 -5.54
N LEU A 33 -0.64 -18.13 -5.31
CA LEU A 33 0.54 -18.82 -5.84
C LEU A 33 0.72 -20.24 -5.28
N LYS A 34 0.14 -20.55 -4.12
CA LYS A 34 0.15 -21.88 -3.52
C LYS A 34 -1.09 -22.72 -3.85
N GLY A 35 -2.08 -22.14 -4.54
CA GLY A 35 -3.38 -22.77 -4.75
C GLY A 35 -4.21 -22.91 -3.47
N GLU A 36 -3.97 -22.04 -2.48
CA GLU A 36 -4.75 -21.95 -1.25
C GLU A 36 -5.97 -21.05 -1.47
N ASP A 37 -7.04 -21.28 -0.70
CA ASP A 37 -8.20 -20.39 -0.69
C ASP A 37 -7.82 -18.98 -0.20
N ILE A 38 -8.34 -17.96 -0.89
CA ILE A 38 -8.10 -16.56 -0.52
C ILE A 38 -8.87 -16.22 0.75
N THR A 39 -8.16 -15.81 1.80
CA THR A 39 -8.75 -15.57 3.12
C THR A 39 -9.10 -14.10 3.32
N VAL A 40 -10.40 -13.77 3.30
CA VAL A 40 -10.90 -12.46 3.73
C VAL A 40 -11.31 -12.53 5.20
N PHE A 41 -10.67 -11.71 6.05
CA PHE A 41 -11.04 -11.62 7.46
C PHE A 41 -12.23 -10.68 7.67
N GLY A 42 -13.20 -11.12 8.47
CA GLY A 42 -14.42 -10.36 8.74
C GLY A 42 -15.42 -10.43 7.58
N ASP A 43 -16.19 -9.36 7.40
CA ASP A 43 -17.13 -9.23 6.29
C ASP A 43 -16.46 -8.66 5.01
N GLY A 44 -15.21 -8.21 5.11
CA GLY A 44 -14.43 -7.67 4.00
C GLY A 44 -14.80 -6.24 3.58
N ASN A 45 -15.72 -5.59 4.30
CA ASN A 45 -16.16 -4.21 4.01
C ASN A 45 -15.19 -3.14 4.53
N GLN A 46 -14.17 -3.53 5.30
CA GLN A 46 -13.12 -2.61 5.73
C GLN A 46 -12.38 -2.06 4.51
N THR A 47 -12.22 -0.74 4.47
CA THR A 47 -11.57 -0.06 3.34
C THR A 47 -10.09 0.19 3.61
N ARG A 48 -9.30 0.23 2.55
CA ARG A 48 -7.90 0.65 2.55
C ARG A 48 -7.60 1.35 1.22
N SER A 49 -6.74 2.37 1.27
CA SER A 49 -6.07 2.84 0.06
C SER A 49 -4.76 2.08 -0.17
N PHE A 50 -4.35 1.97 -1.44
CA PHE A 50 -3.15 1.24 -1.85
C PHE A 50 -2.35 2.06 -2.85
N CYS A 51 -1.22 2.61 -2.41
CA CYS A 51 -0.32 3.37 -3.27
C CYS A 51 0.71 2.44 -3.91
N HIS A 52 0.90 2.53 -5.23
CA HIS A 52 1.93 1.75 -5.90
C HIS A 52 3.33 2.27 -5.54
N VAL A 53 4.32 1.38 -5.44
CA VAL A 53 5.68 1.70 -4.98
C VAL A 53 6.36 2.77 -5.85
N SER A 54 6.08 2.83 -7.14
CA SER A 54 6.63 3.86 -8.04
C SER A 54 6.13 5.25 -7.68
N ASP A 55 4.84 5.40 -7.38
CA ASP A 55 4.24 6.68 -7.00
C ASP A 55 4.72 7.13 -5.62
N MET A 56 4.90 6.18 -4.70
CA MET A 56 5.48 6.44 -3.39
C MET A 56 6.92 6.97 -3.50
N ILE A 57 7.75 6.35 -4.36
CA ILE A 57 9.12 6.81 -4.62
C ILE A 57 9.10 8.23 -5.18
N GLU A 58 8.22 8.51 -6.14
CA GLU A 58 8.08 9.85 -6.71
C GLU A 58 7.65 10.89 -5.66
N GLY A 59 6.69 10.54 -4.79
CA GLY A 59 6.24 11.40 -3.70
C GLY A 59 7.35 11.72 -2.70
N ILE A 60 8.14 10.72 -2.30
CA ILE A 60 9.30 10.89 -1.42
C ILE A 60 10.35 11.80 -2.07
N TYR A 61 10.64 11.57 -3.36
CA TYR A 61 11.60 12.37 -4.11
C TYR A 61 11.16 13.84 -4.23
N LYS A 62 9.90 14.08 -4.57
CA LYS A 62 9.31 15.42 -4.65
C LYS A 62 9.34 16.14 -3.30
N LEU A 63 8.99 15.46 -2.20
CA LEU A 63 9.06 16.04 -0.87
C LEU A 63 10.50 16.45 -0.51
N MET A 64 11.48 15.57 -0.81
CA MET A 64 12.90 15.84 -0.58
C MET A 64 13.39 17.08 -1.33
N MET A 65 12.94 17.27 -2.57
CA MET A 65 13.31 18.39 -3.42
C MET A 65 12.49 19.67 -3.16
N SER A 66 11.50 19.62 -2.27
CA SER A 66 10.64 20.76 -1.95
C SER A 66 11.16 21.57 -0.76
N ASP A 67 10.66 22.80 -0.61
CA ASP A 67 10.85 23.63 0.59
C ASP A 67 9.82 23.31 1.70
N TYR A 68 9.03 22.23 1.56
CA TYR A 68 7.99 21.87 2.52
C TYR A 68 8.60 21.17 3.75
N ILE A 69 8.47 21.77 4.93
CA ILE A 69 9.13 21.29 6.16
C ILE A 69 8.20 20.60 7.16
N LEU A 70 6.88 20.66 6.96
CA LEU A 70 5.93 20.04 7.88
C LEU A 70 5.69 18.57 7.50
N PRO A 71 5.05 17.76 8.37
CA PRO A 71 4.63 16.42 8.00
C PRO A 71 3.59 16.42 6.88
N ILE A 72 3.76 15.56 5.89
CA ILE A 72 2.78 15.34 4.82
C ILE A 72 2.43 13.86 4.68
N ASN A 73 1.16 13.57 4.36
CA ASN A 73 0.72 12.23 4.01
C ASN A 73 1.11 11.91 2.56
N LEU A 74 1.75 10.77 2.35
CA LEU A 74 2.00 10.21 1.03
C LEU A 74 1.21 8.92 0.90
N GLY A 75 0.42 8.81 -0.15
CA GLY A 75 -0.45 7.68 -0.39
C GLY A 75 -1.40 7.94 -1.56
N ASP A 76 -2.28 6.98 -1.78
CA ASP A 76 -3.39 7.08 -2.70
C ASP A 76 -4.65 7.54 -1.92
N PRO A 77 -5.42 8.54 -2.40
CA PRO A 77 -6.65 8.95 -1.75
C PRO A 77 -7.82 7.98 -1.99
N ASP A 78 -7.75 7.15 -3.03
CA ASP A 78 -8.82 6.24 -3.39
C ASP A 78 -8.78 5.01 -2.48
N GLU A 79 -9.92 4.76 -1.83
CA GLU A 79 -10.11 3.60 -0.98
C GLU A 79 -10.91 2.52 -1.70
N MET A 80 -10.59 1.26 -1.41
CA MET A 80 -11.39 0.10 -1.81
C MET A 80 -11.56 -0.85 -0.62
N THR A 81 -12.67 -1.57 -0.62
CA THR A 81 -12.93 -2.67 0.32
C THR A 81 -11.98 -3.83 0.05
N ILE A 82 -11.80 -4.69 1.06
CA ILE A 82 -11.00 -5.92 0.87
C ILE A 82 -11.68 -6.89 -0.10
N LEU A 83 -13.02 -6.90 -0.15
CA LEU A 83 -13.76 -7.67 -1.16
C LEU A 83 -13.51 -7.18 -2.58
N GLU A 84 -13.56 -5.86 -2.82
CA GLU A 84 -13.24 -5.29 -4.14
C GLU A 84 -11.81 -5.62 -4.56
N LEU A 85 -10.84 -5.55 -3.63
CA LEU A 85 -9.46 -5.95 -3.90
C LEU A 85 -9.36 -7.44 -4.26
N GLN A 86 -10.04 -8.31 -3.51
CA GLN A 86 -10.03 -9.76 -3.74
C GLN A 86 -10.63 -10.09 -5.12
N HIS A 87 -11.74 -9.44 -5.48
CA HIS A 87 -12.38 -9.57 -6.78
C HIS A 87 -11.45 -9.12 -7.91
N LEU A 88 -10.90 -7.90 -7.81
CA LEU A 88 -9.99 -7.33 -8.80
C LEU A 88 -8.78 -8.22 -9.12
N LEU A 89 -8.26 -8.95 -8.13
CA LEU A 89 -7.06 -9.78 -8.29
C LEU A 89 -7.34 -11.18 -8.87
N PHE A 90 -8.56 -11.70 -8.74
CA PHE A 90 -8.87 -13.12 -8.98
C PHE A 90 -10.12 -13.38 -9.82
N GLU A 91 -10.74 -12.35 -10.39
CA GLU A 91 -11.58 -12.46 -11.59
C GLU A 91 -10.76 -12.68 -12.87
#